data_AF-A0A085JHU0-F1
#
_entry.id   AF-A0A085JHU0-F1
#
_cell.length_a   1.000
_cell.length_b   1.000
_cell.length_c   1.000
_cell.angle_alpha   90.00
_cell.angle_beta   90.00
_cell.angle_gamma   90.00
#
_symmetry.space_group_name_H-M   'P 1'
#
loop_
_entity.id
_entity.type
_entity.pdbx_description
1 polymer ?
#
loop_
_entity_poly.entity_id
_entity_poly.type
_entity_poly.pdbx_seq_one_letter_code
_entity_poly.pdbx_strand_id
1 'polypeptide(L)'
;MKSSRPARRRRLLWLLVIIIAIVCWFWPKKVSSESYSYYSSLLCLIAGNPQNTPTDNFSTVLQKTIAQSDSDYALRKGKYDSAAADAVIKHWKTLSTEQQQQARQDNSVCRQLMHSGT
;
A
#
# COMPACT_ATOMS: atom_id res chain seq x y z
N MET A 1 41.33 23.16 31.78
CA MET A 1 40.13 22.70 31.02
C MET A 1 40.49 21.42 30.27
N LYS A 2 40.13 20.23 30.80
CA LYS A 2 40.61 18.95 30.27
C LYS A 2 39.67 18.43 29.18
N SER A 3 40.18 18.37 27.95
CA SER A 3 39.49 17.90 26.75
C SER A 3 39.30 16.37 26.79
N SER A 4 38.25 15.91 27.48
CA SER A 4 37.81 14.51 27.46
C SER A 4 36.83 14.27 26.30
N ARG A 5 37.25 14.49 25.04
CA ARG A 5 36.33 14.47 23.88
C ARG A 5 36.43 13.31 22.87
N PRO A 6 37.45 12.41 22.83
CA PRO A 6 37.46 11.39 21.76
C PRO A 6 36.51 10.21 22.04
N ALA A 7 36.48 9.71 23.28
CA ALA A 7 35.69 8.52 23.64
C ALA A 7 34.17 8.78 23.70
N ARG A 8 33.76 9.97 24.17
CA ARG A 8 32.34 10.37 24.23
C ARG A 8 31.77 10.61 22.83
N ARG A 9 32.56 11.21 21.92
CA ARG A 9 32.19 11.43 20.51
C ARG A 9 32.06 10.12 19.74
N ARG A 10 32.96 9.15 19.98
CA ARG A 10 32.87 7.82 19.36
C ARG A 10 31.64 7.03 19.84
N ARG A 11 31.29 7.09 21.14
CA ARG A 11 30.04 6.50 21.66
C ARG A 11 28.79 7.19 21.09
N LEU A 12 28.81 8.51 20.97
CA LEU A 12 27.71 9.26 20.36
C LEU A 12 27.50 8.86 18.88
N LEU A 13 28.59 8.69 18.13
CA LEU A 13 28.53 8.25 16.74
C LEU A 13 27.94 6.85 16.61
N TRP A 14 28.35 5.91 17.47
CA TRP A 14 27.75 4.57 17.50
C TRP A 14 26.26 4.59 17.84
N LEU A 15 25.84 5.40 18.81
CA LEU A 15 24.43 5.57 19.12
C LEU A 15 23.64 6.15 17.93
N LEU A 16 24.21 7.13 17.21
CA LEU A 16 23.61 7.70 16.02
C LEU A 16 23.44 6.65 14.89
N VAL A 17 24.45 5.80 14.67
CA VAL A 17 24.39 4.72 13.69
C VAL A 17 23.33 3.69 14.04
N ILE A 18 23.21 3.33 15.34
CA ILE A 18 22.17 2.40 15.80
C ILE A 18 20.77 3.00 15.58
N ILE A 19 20.58 4.28 15.90
CA ILE A 19 19.31 4.97 15.66
C ILE A 19 18.98 5.01 14.17
N ILE A 20 19.94 5.34 13.31
CA ILE A 20 19.74 5.33 11.85
C ILE A 20 19.40 3.93 11.35
N ALA A 21 20.07 2.88 11.84
CA ALA A 21 19.77 1.51 11.47
C ALA A 21 18.35 1.09 11.87
N ILE A 22 17.88 1.49 13.07
CA ILE A 22 16.51 1.24 13.53
C ILE A 22 15.50 1.98 12.65
N VAL A 23 15.77 3.24 12.30
CA VAL A 23 14.90 4.06 11.44
C VAL A 23 14.84 3.48 10.02
N CYS A 24 15.97 3.09 9.45
CA CYS A 24 16.02 2.43 8.14
C CYS A 24 15.32 1.06 8.16
N TRP A 25 15.35 0.36 9.30
CA TRP A 25 14.65 -0.92 9.41
C TRP A 25 13.13 -0.75 9.48
N PHE A 26 12.66 0.31 10.15
CA PHE A 26 11.24 0.67 10.21
C PHE A 26 10.75 1.47 9.01
N TRP A 27 11.61 1.79 8.04
CA TRP A 27 11.17 2.51 6.86
C TRP A 27 10.28 1.61 6.00
N PRO A 28 9.06 2.07 5.65
CA PRO A 28 8.16 1.29 4.83
C PRO A 28 8.85 1.00 3.50
N LYS A 29 8.96 -0.29 3.16
CA LYS A 29 9.39 -0.74 1.84
C LYS A 29 8.51 -0.01 0.83
N LYS A 30 9.13 0.68 -0.13
CA LYS A 30 8.37 1.36 -1.21
C LYS A 30 7.44 0.32 -1.85
N VAL A 31 6.16 0.67 -1.95
CA VAL A 31 5.18 -0.16 -2.65
C VAL A 31 5.68 -0.37 -4.07
N SER A 32 5.90 -1.63 -4.45
CA SER A 32 6.28 -1.98 -5.81
C SER A 32 5.14 -1.62 -6.76
N SER A 33 5.46 -1.09 -7.94
CA SER A 33 4.48 -0.81 -9.00
C SER A 33 3.71 -2.07 -9.41
N GLU A 34 4.35 -3.24 -9.31
CA GLU A 34 3.72 -4.53 -9.59
C GLU A 34 2.59 -4.84 -8.58
N SER A 35 2.83 -4.62 -7.28
CA SER A 35 1.81 -4.79 -6.26
C SER A 35 0.67 -3.80 -6.49
N TYR A 36 0.97 -2.52 -6.71
CA TYR A 36 -0.04 -1.48 -6.91
C TYR A 36 -1.00 -1.81 -8.06
N SER A 37 -0.48 -2.22 -9.23
CA SER A 37 -1.30 -2.56 -10.40
C SER A 37 -2.21 -3.77 -10.19
N TYR A 38 -1.75 -4.75 -9.39
CA TYR A 38 -2.55 -5.89 -9.00
C TYR A 38 -3.71 -5.47 -8.10
N TYR A 39 -3.41 -4.71 -7.03
CA TYR A 39 -4.41 -4.24 -6.07
C TYR A 39 -5.41 -3.26 -6.71
N SER A 40 -4.98 -2.40 -7.65
CA SER A 40 -5.87 -1.50 -8.37
C SER A 40 -6.82 -2.26 -9.30
N SER A 41 -6.34 -3.30 -9.99
CA SER A 41 -7.19 -4.17 -10.80
C SER A 41 -8.23 -4.91 -9.96
N LEU A 42 -7.83 -5.40 -8.79
CA LEU A 42 -8.74 -6.05 -7.84
C LEU A 42 -9.80 -5.06 -7.32
N LEU A 43 -9.39 -3.84 -6.97
CA LEU A 43 -10.30 -2.79 -6.54
C LEU A 43 -11.31 -2.45 -7.64
N CYS A 44 -10.88 -2.32 -8.90
CA CYS A 44 -11.78 -2.06 -10.02
C CYS A 44 -12.83 -3.16 -10.19
N LEU A 45 -12.41 -4.42 -10.09
CA LEU A 45 -13.31 -5.57 -10.17
C LEU A 45 -14.38 -5.56 -9.06
N ILE A 46 -13.99 -5.16 -7.85
CA ILE A 46 -14.88 -5.03 -6.69
C ILE A 46 -15.80 -3.79 -6.84
N ALA A 47 -15.26 -2.67 -7.31
CA ALA A 47 -16.00 -1.42 -7.53
C ALA A 47 -17.07 -1.58 -8.61
N GLY A 48 -16.79 -2.35 -9.67
CA GLY A 48 -17.76 -2.71 -10.70
C GLY A 48 -18.93 -3.56 -10.22
N ASN A 49 -18.90 -4.04 -8.98
CA ASN A 49 -19.98 -4.82 -8.36
C ASN A 49 -20.62 -4.06 -7.17
N PRO A 50 -21.36 -2.97 -7.45
CA PRO A 50 -21.78 -1.99 -6.44
C PRO A 50 -22.75 -2.56 -5.39
N GLN A 51 -23.42 -3.69 -5.66
CA GLN A 51 -24.30 -4.34 -4.68
C GLN A 51 -23.56 -4.89 -3.46
N ASN A 52 -22.25 -5.14 -3.57
CA ASN A 52 -21.53 -5.92 -2.57
C ASN A 52 -20.55 -5.10 -1.71
N THR A 53 -20.33 -3.80 -2.01
CA THR A 53 -19.24 -3.08 -1.35
C THR A 53 -19.49 -1.58 -1.12
N PRO A 54 -19.72 -1.17 0.14
CA PRO A 54 -19.57 0.22 0.56
C PRO A 54 -18.11 0.66 0.38
N THR A 55 -17.90 1.91 -0.05
CA THR A 55 -16.59 2.52 -0.28
C THR A 55 -15.68 2.49 0.95
N ASP A 56 -16.25 2.40 2.15
CA ASP A 56 -15.53 2.33 3.41
C ASP A 56 -15.00 0.94 3.76
N ASN A 57 -15.51 -0.11 3.10
CA ASN A 57 -15.17 -1.50 3.38
C ASN A 57 -14.20 -2.12 2.37
N PHE A 58 -13.62 -1.31 1.47
CA PHE A 58 -12.70 -1.83 0.45
C PHE A 58 -11.54 -2.63 1.04
N SER A 59 -10.92 -2.18 2.13
CA SER A 59 -9.80 -2.92 2.77
C SER A 59 -10.21 -4.32 3.21
N THR A 60 -11.37 -4.42 3.89
CA THR A 60 -11.93 -5.71 4.33
C THR A 60 -12.30 -6.60 3.15
N VAL A 61 -12.85 -6.03 2.07
CA VAL A 61 -13.24 -6.82 0.90
C VAL A 61 -12.02 -7.26 0.09
N LEU A 62 -11.02 -6.40 -0.10
CA LEU A 62 -9.73 -6.77 -0.69
C LEU A 62 -9.06 -7.90 0.10
N GLN A 63 -9.02 -7.78 1.43
CA GLN A 63 -8.46 -8.81 2.31
C GLN A 63 -9.23 -10.13 2.20
N LYS A 64 -10.56 -10.10 2.19
CA LYS A 64 -11.40 -11.30 2.02
C LYS A 64 -11.25 -11.92 0.64
N THR A 65 -11.26 -11.14 -0.43
CA THR A 65 -11.08 -11.64 -1.80
C THR A 65 -9.73 -12.32 -1.96
N ILE A 66 -8.68 -11.79 -1.32
CA ILE A 66 -7.36 -12.43 -1.30
C ILE A 66 -7.34 -13.70 -0.46
N ALA A 67 -8.02 -13.70 0.70
CA ALA A 67 -8.11 -14.88 1.57
C ALA A 67 -8.97 -16.00 0.98
N GLN A 68 -9.98 -15.66 0.18
CA GLN A 68 -10.91 -16.60 -0.46
C GLN A 68 -10.39 -17.10 -1.83
N SER A 69 -9.31 -16.51 -2.35
CA SER A 69 -8.66 -16.91 -3.59
C SER A 69 -7.87 -18.22 -3.38
N ASP A 70 -8.51 -19.35 -3.67
CA ASP A 70 -8.03 -20.71 -3.37
C ASP A 70 -6.91 -21.25 -4.27
N SER A 71 -6.40 -20.47 -5.23
CA SER A 71 -5.42 -20.98 -6.20
C SER A 71 -4.24 -20.03 -6.37
N ASP A 72 -3.04 -20.55 -6.18
CA ASP A 72 -1.74 -19.98 -6.58
C ASP A 72 -1.27 -18.63 -5.95
N TYR A 73 -2.15 -17.74 -5.49
CA TYR A 73 -1.77 -16.44 -4.94
C TYR A 73 -1.16 -16.56 -3.52
N ALA A 74 -1.74 -17.41 -2.67
CA ALA A 74 -1.22 -17.72 -1.34
C ALA A 74 0.18 -18.34 -1.37
N LEU A 75 0.49 -19.07 -2.45
CA LEU A 75 1.77 -19.75 -2.66
C LEU A 75 2.83 -18.88 -3.35
N ARG A 76 2.45 -17.98 -4.28
CA ARG A 76 3.42 -17.21 -5.08
C ARG A 76 3.71 -15.78 -4.60
N LYS A 77 2.73 -15.05 -4.04
CA LYS A 77 2.90 -13.61 -3.73
C LYS A 77 3.02 -13.27 -2.24
N GLY A 78 2.93 -14.26 -1.35
CA GLY A 78 3.38 -14.16 0.04
C GLY A 78 2.73 -13.02 0.85
N LYS A 79 1.66 -13.35 1.58
CA LYS A 79 0.92 -12.46 2.50
C LYS A 79 0.26 -11.25 1.82
N TYR A 80 -0.84 -10.81 2.41
CA TYR A 80 -1.52 -9.56 2.04
C TYR A 80 -0.57 -8.38 2.26
N ASP A 81 -0.22 -7.65 1.20
CA ASP A 81 0.49 -6.37 1.28
C ASP A 81 -0.50 -5.26 1.62
N SER A 82 -0.63 -4.99 2.91
CA SER A 82 -1.51 -3.95 3.42
C SER A 82 -1.11 -2.56 2.92
N ALA A 83 0.19 -2.30 2.72
CA ALA A 83 0.66 -1.00 2.26
C ALA A 83 0.23 -0.72 0.81
N ALA A 84 0.31 -1.73 -0.06
CA ALA A 84 -0.16 -1.62 -1.44
C ALA A 84 -1.70 -1.47 -1.51
N ALA A 85 -2.43 -2.26 -0.72
CA ALA A 85 -3.88 -2.16 -0.65
C ALA A 85 -4.34 -0.78 -0.13
N ASP A 86 -3.72 -0.28 0.95
CA ASP A 86 -4.04 1.02 1.51
C ASP A 86 -3.71 2.17 0.55
N ALA A 87 -2.60 2.07 -0.19
CA ALA A 87 -2.23 3.07 -1.20
C ALA A 87 -3.28 3.15 -2.33
N VAL A 88 -3.75 2.01 -2.81
CA VAL A 88 -4.81 1.89 -3.82
C VAL A 88 -6.13 2.45 -3.29
N ILE A 89 -6.53 2.10 -2.06
CA ILE A 89 -7.76 2.62 -1.44
C ILE A 89 -7.68 4.13 -1.24
N LYS A 90 -6.52 4.63 -0.78
CA LYS A 90 -6.30 6.05 -0.59
C LYS A 90 -6.47 6.81 -1.90
N HIS A 91 -5.90 6.29 -3.00
CA HIS A 91 -6.07 6.89 -4.33
C HIS A 91 -7.52 6.80 -4.82
N TRP A 92 -8.21 5.70 -4.58
CA TRP A 92 -9.65 5.63 -4.88
C TRP A 92 -10.45 6.71 -4.14
N LYS A 93 -10.12 6.98 -2.88
CA LYS A 93 -10.78 8.01 -2.05
C LYS A 93 -10.45 9.44 -2.50
N THR A 94 -9.38 9.68 -3.24
CA THR A 94 -9.09 11.01 -3.81
C THR A 94 -9.83 11.27 -5.12
N LEU A 95 -10.37 10.22 -5.77
CA LEU A 95 -11.23 10.39 -6.94
C LEU A 95 -12.54 11.09 -6.55
N SER A 96 -13.03 11.97 -7.42
CA SER A 96 -14.33 12.61 -7.25
C SER A 96 -15.47 11.59 -7.29
N THR A 97 -16.64 11.94 -6.76
CA THR A 97 -17.82 11.07 -6.81
C THR A 97 -18.17 10.67 -8.24
N GLU A 98 -18.02 11.59 -9.20
CA GLU A 98 -18.24 11.34 -10.63
C GLU A 98 -17.21 10.36 -11.20
N GLN A 99 -15.93 10.52 -10.88
CA GLN A 99 -14.86 9.60 -11.29
C GLN A 99 -15.05 8.21 -10.69
N GLN A 100 -15.45 8.13 -9.41
CA GLN A 100 -15.78 6.86 -8.78
C GLN A 100 -16.98 6.20 -9.47
N GLN A 101 -17.99 6.97 -9.87
CA GLN A 101 -19.17 6.44 -10.56
C GLN A 101 -18.82 5.94 -11.97
N GLN A 102 -17.99 6.67 -12.71
CA GLN A 102 -17.45 6.23 -14.00
C GLN A 102 -16.61 4.96 -13.85
N ALA A 103 -15.74 4.91 -12.85
CA ALA A 103 -14.92 3.73 -12.56
C ALA A 103 -15.75 2.50 -12.16
N ARG A 104 -16.90 2.69 -11.51
CA ARG A 104 -17.85 1.59 -11.21
C ARG A 104 -18.60 1.10 -12.44
N GLN A 105 -18.77 1.93 -13.47
CA GLN A 105 -19.46 1.56 -14.70
C GLN A 105 -18.52 0.88 -15.71
N ASP A 106 -17.26 1.28 -15.73
CA ASP A 106 -16.28 0.77 -16.69
C ASP A 106 -14.93 0.46 -16.02
N ASN A 107 -14.58 -0.83 -16.02
CA ASN A 107 -13.30 -1.33 -15.49
C ASN A 107 -12.07 -0.79 -16.24
N SER A 108 -12.21 -0.43 -17.51
CA SER A 108 -11.13 0.20 -18.30
C SER A 108 -10.87 1.62 -17.81
N VAL A 109 -11.93 2.40 -17.62
CA VAL A 109 -11.88 3.76 -17.05
C VAL A 109 -11.36 3.72 -15.61
N CYS A 110 -11.79 2.74 -14.82
CA CYS A 110 -11.26 2.53 -13.47
C CYS A 110 -9.74 2.35 -13.48
N ARG A 111 -9.20 1.46 -14.33
CA ARG A 111 -7.75 1.25 -14.42
C ARG A 111 -7.01 2.51 -14.85
N GLN A 112 -7.58 3.29 -15.76
CA GLN A 112 -7.00 4.56 -16.20
C GLN A 112 -6.95 5.60 -15.06
N LEU A 113 -8.04 5.75 -14.30
CA LEU A 113 -8.11 6.64 -13.13
C LEU A 113 -7.18 6.20 -12.00
N MET A 114 -6.93 4.90 -11.87
CA MET A 114 -6.01 4.35 -10.88
C MET A 114 -4.54 4.48 -11.31
N HIS A 115 -4.24 4.43 -12.61
CA HIS A 115 -2.89 4.65 -13.14
C HIS A 115 -2.43 6.10 -13.03
N SER A 116 -3.33 7.08 -12.99
CA SER A 116 -2.96 8.49 -12.78
C SER A 116 -2.55 8.82 -11.33
N GLY A 117 -2.57 7.84 -10.42
CA GLY A 117 -2.23 7.98 -9.00
C GLY A 117 -0.85 7.47 -8.58
N THR A 118 -0.06 6.96 -9.52
CA THR A 118 1.29 6.41 -9.26
C THR A 118 2.37 7.46 -9.43
#